data_AF-A0A804MW42-F1
#
_entry.id   AF-A0A804MW42-F1
#
_cell.length_a   1.000
_cell.length_b   1.000
_cell.length_c   1.000
_cell.angle_alpha   90.00
_cell.angle_beta   90.00
_cell.angle_gamma   90.00
#
_symmetry.space_group_name_H-M   'P 1'
#
loop_
_entity.id
_entity.type
_entity.pdbx_description
1 polymer ?
#
loop_
_entity_poly.entity_id
_entity_poly.type
_entity_poly.pdbx_seq_one_letter_code
_entity_poly.pdbx_strand_id
1 'polypeptide(L)'
;MLACGLATHFVPSNRMLLLEESLKKVDTSNSFVVCSTIDQFCQQPSLKQKSSLNRLEIINKCFSKRTVEEIISSLEEVASNSASKWVAQTIKYLKKASPTSLKITLRSIREGRTQTVGECLQREYRMVCHVVRGDFSRDIFEGCRAILVDKDKNPKWMPPRLEQVHDDAVEEYFSRVDDPEWEDLDLPVMYSNGRIMESKL
;
A
#
# COMPACT_ATOMS: atom_id res chain seq x y z
N MET A 1 10.54 -1.57 -9.20
CA MET A 1 9.32 -1.67 -10.03
C MET A 1 9.32 -2.94 -10.85
N LEU A 2 10.28 -3.16 -11.76
CA LEU A 2 10.33 -4.37 -12.59
C LEU A 2 10.23 -5.69 -11.78
N ALA A 3 11.17 -5.91 -10.86
CA ALA A 3 11.22 -7.13 -10.04
C ALA A 3 10.02 -7.34 -9.09
N CYS A 4 9.19 -6.32 -8.86
CA CYS A 4 7.96 -6.44 -8.07
C CYS A 4 6.70 -6.35 -8.93
N GLY A 5 6.81 -6.45 -10.26
CA GLY A 5 5.68 -6.47 -11.18
C GLY A 5 4.99 -5.13 -11.44
N LEU A 6 5.52 -4.01 -10.91
CA LEU A 6 4.93 -2.67 -11.12
C LEU A 6 5.36 -2.03 -12.45
N ALA A 7 6.39 -2.57 -13.09
CA ALA A 7 6.81 -2.16 -14.42
C ALA A 7 7.05 -3.40 -15.26
N THR A 8 6.83 -3.28 -16.56
CA THR A 8 7.09 -4.34 -17.54
C THR A 8 8.48 -4.25 -18.16
N HIS A 9 9.04 -3.03 -18.24
CA HIS A 9 10.30 -2.75 -18.92
C HIS A 9 11.19 -1.84 -18.06
N PHE A 10 12.51 -1.97 -18.21
CA PHE A 10 13.48 -1.04 -17.64
C PHE A 10 14.41 -0.56 -18.74
N VAL A 11 14.37 0.74 -19.03
CA VAL A 11 15.18 1.37 -20.07
C VAL A 11 16.11 2.39 -19.40
N PRO A 12 17.44 2.23 -19.51
CA PRO A 12 18.39 3.23 -19.03
C PRO A 12 18.16 4.58 -19.70
N SER A 13 18.32 5.68 -18.95
CA SER A 13 18.06 7.03 -19.45
C SER A 13 18.89 7.39 -20.70
N ASN A 14 20.09 6.85 -20.85
CA ASN A 14 20.94 7.07 -22.02
C ASN A 14 20.43 6.39 -23.31
N ARG A 15 19.41 5.52 -23.22
CA ARG A 15 18.75 4.90 -24.37
C ARG A 15 17.39 5.52 -24.70
N MET A 16 16.94 6.50 -23.91
CA MET A 16 15.57 7.03 -24.02
C MET A 16 15.32 7.75 -25.35
N LEU A 17 16.28 8.54 -25.84
CA LEU A 17 16.16 9.23 -27.14
C LEU A 17 16.06 8.22 -28.30
N LEU A 18 16.85 7.15 -28.26
CA LEU A 18 16.81 6.11 -29.28
C LEU A 18 15.48 5.34 -29.26
N LEU A 19 14.95 5.06 -28.06
CA LEU A 19 13.64 4.45 -27.91
C LEU A 19 12.55 5.35 -28.51
N GLU A 20 12.58 6.65 -28.20
CA GLU A 20 11.61 7.62 -28.73
C GLU A 20 11.65 7.67 -30.27
N GLU A 21 12.83 7.72 -30.86
CA GLU A 21 13.01 7.69 -32.33
C GLU A 21 12.49 6.39 -32.96
N SER A 22 12.70 5.24 -32.31
CA SER A 22 12.16 3.96 -32.79
C SER A 22 10.63 3.91 -32.66
N LEU A 23 10.06 4.39 -31.55
CA LEU A 23 8.60 4.41 -31.35
C LEU A 23 7.90 5.34 -32.34
N LYS A 24 8.50 6.48 -32.71
CA LYS A 24 7.97 7.38 -33.76
C LYS A 24 7.82 6.70 -35.12
N LYS A 25 8.60 5.65 -35.40
CA LYS A 25 8.55 4.88 -36.66
C LYS A 25 7.53 3.75 -36.61
N VAL A 26 6.95 3.45 -35.45
CA VAL A 26 5.92 2.42 -35.29
C VAL A 26 4.56 3.00 -35.68
N ASP A 27 4.12 2.72 -36.91
CA ASP A 27 2.84 3.17 -37.47
C ASP A 27 1.68 2.19 -37.16
N THR A 28 1.66 1.64 -35.95
CA THR A 28 0.62 0.68 -35.56
C THR A 28 0.29 0.79 -34.08
N SER A 29 -1.00 0.67 -33.77
CA SER A 29 -1.50 0.54 -32.39
C SER A 29 -1.40 -0.89 -31.85
N ASN A 30 -0.76 -1.82 -32.58
CA ASN A 30 -0.58 -3.19 -32.13
C ASN A 30 0.38 -3.25 -30.93
N SER A 31 -0.17 -3.56 -29.74
CA SER A 31 0.60 -3.62 -28.50
C SER A 31 1.80 -4.58 -28.56
N PHE A 32 1.74 -5.66 -29.34
CA PHE A 32 2.87 -6.59 -29.49
C PHE A 32 4.07 -5.93 -30.18
N VAL A 33 3.83 -5.13 -31.21
CA VAL A 33 4.87 -4.41 -31.95
C VAL A 33 5.50 -3.32 -31.07
N VAL A 34 4.66 -2.61 -30.31
CA VAL A 34 5.13 -1.59 -29.34
C VAL A 34 6.00 -2.23 -28.27
N CYS A 35 5.56 -3.32 -27.63
CA CYS A 35 6.36 -4.04 -26.62
C CYS A 35 7.69 -4.53 -27.22
N SER A 36 7.64 -5.19 -28.38
CA SER A 36 8.84 -5.68 -29.07
C SER A 36 9.82 -4.56 -29.42
N THR A 37 9.33 -3.35 -29.68
CA THR A 37 10.18 -2.17 -29.91
C THR A 37 10.84 -1.70 -28.62
N ILE A 38 10.10 -1.66 -27.50
CA ILE A 38 10.63 -1.29 -26.19
C ILE A 38 11.68 -2.31 -25.70
N ASP A 39 11.43 -3.60 -25.93
CA ASP A 39 12.33 -4.70 -25.55
C ASP A 39 13.75 -4.53 -26.09
N GLN A 40 13.91 -3.98 -27.29
CA GLN A 40 15.22 -3.72 -27.92
C GLN A 40 16.09 -2.76 -27.10
N PHE A 41 15.48 -1.90 -26.30
CA PHE A 41 16.16 -0.90 -25.48
C PHE A 41 16.28 -1.32 -24.02
N CYS A 42 15.60 -2.38 -23.62
CA CYS A 42 15.55 -2.85 -22.25
C CYS A 42 16.88 -3.38 -21.75
N GLN A 43 17.08 -3.27 -20.44
CA GLN A 43 18.18 -3.91 -19.72
C GLN A 43 17.65 -4.52 -18.44
N GLN A 44 18.33 -5.57 -17.96
CA GLN A 44 18.06 -6.09 -16.63
C GLN A 44 18.66 -5.15 -15.59
N PRO A 45 17.84 -4.52 -14.71
CA PRO A 45 18.37 -3.65 -13.67
C PRO A 45 19.10 -4.49 -12.63
N SER A 46 20.26 -4.02 -12.18
CA SER A 46 20.96 -4.65 -11.05
C SER A 46 20.23 -4.34 -9.73
N LEU A 47 19.93 -5.37 -8.96
CA LEU A 47 19.37 -5.18 -7.62
C LEU A 47 20.47 -4.72 -6.67
N LYS A 48 20.24 -3.58 -6.00
CA LYS A 48 21.14 -3.12 -4.93
C LYS A 48 21.18 -4.18 -3.82
N GLN A 49 22.36 -4.40 -3.23
CA GLN A 49 22.56 -5.42 -2.19
C GLN A 49 21.60 -5.26 -0.99
N LYS A 50 21.24 -4.03 -0.63
CA LYS A 50 20.31 -3.72 0.47
C LYS A 50 18.84 -3.62 0.03
N SER A 51 18.52 -3.99 -1.21
CA SER A 51 17.15 -3.95 -1.73
C SER A 51 16.24 -4.85 -0.91
N SER A 52 15.03 -4.35 -0.59
CA SER A 52 13.97 -5.17 0.00
C SER A 52 13.58 -6.36 -0.89
N LEU A 53 13.81 -6.24 -2.20
CA LEU A 53 13.56 -7.30 -3.17
C LEU A 53 14.42 -8.56 -2.93
N ASN A 54 15.57 -8.43 -2.28
CA ASN A 54 16.38 -9.60 -1.88
C ASN A 54 15.71 -10.42 -0.76
N ARG A 55 14.60 -9.92 -0.19
CA ARG A 55 13.82 -10.56 0.87
C ARG A 55 12.43 -10.93 0.39
N LEU A 56 12.16 -10.85 -0.93
CA LEU A 56 10.81 -10.97 -1.48
C LEU A 56 10.14 -12.31 -1.10
N GLU A 57 10.90 -13.39 -1.02
CA GLU A 57 10.41 -14.69 -0.56
C GLU A 57 9.88 -14.62 0.87
N ILE A 58 10.65 -14.06 1.81
CA ILE A 58 10.24 -13.87 3.21
C ILE A 58 9.06 -12.90 3.30
N ILE A 59 9.10 -11.80 2.55
CA ILE A 59 8.00 -10.82 2.51
C ILE A 59 6.71 -11.51 2.05
N ASN A 60 6.76 -12.27 0.96
CA ASN A 60 5.60 -13.00 0.46
C ASN A 60 5.13 -14.07 1.45
N LYS A 61 6.04 -14.84 2.07
CA LYS A 61 5.67 -15.85 3.09
C LYS A 61 4.91 -15.22 4.25
N CYS A 62 5.43 -14.14 4.83
CA CYS A 62 4.90 -13.55 6.06
C CYS A 62 3.72 -12.61 5.81
N PHE A 63 3.80 -11.74 4.79
CA PHE A 63 2.77 -10.72 4.52
C PHE A 63 1.66 -11.23 3.60
N SER A 64 1.68 -12.49 3.12
CA SER A 64 0.52 -13.09 2.44
C SER A 64 -0.59 -13.51 3.39
N LYS A 65 -0.31 -13.63 4.70
CA LYS A 65 -1.25 -14.03 5.75
C LYS A 65 -2.46 -13.12 5.85
N ARG A 66 -3.57 -13.65 6.40
CA ARG A 66 -4.88 -13.00 6.38
C ARG A 66 -5.00 -11.94 7.47
N THR A 67 -4.47 -12.20 8.66
CA THR A 67 -4.60 -11.31 9.82
C THR A 67 -3.24 -10.75 10.27
N VAL A 68 -3.26 -9.66 11.04
CA VAL A 68 -2.02 -9.06 11.58
C VAL A 68 -1.34 -10.02 12.54
N GLU A 69 -2.12 -10.76 13.32
CA GLU A 69 -1.68 -11.79 14.26
C GLU A 69 -0.92 -12.90 13.53
N GLU A 70 -1.44 -13.39 12.40
CA GLU A 70 -0.78 -14.39 11.57
C GLU A 70 0.49 -13.84 10.91
N ILE A 71 0.50 -12.57 10.48
CA ILE A 71 1.69 -11.92 9.93
C ILE A 71 2.80 -11.89 10.99
N ILE A 72 2.50 -11.43 12.21
CA ILE A 72 3.46 -11.37 13.31
C ILE A 72 3.95 -12.78 13.67
N SER A 73 3.05 -13.74 13.80
CA SER A 73 3.40 -15.13 14.11
C SER A 73 4.31 -15.73 13.04
N SER A 74 4.04 -15.47 11.76
CA SER A 74 4.88 -15.94 10.66
C SER A 74 6.26 -15.27 10.64
N LEU A 75 6.36 -14.00 11.01
CA LEU A 75 7.65 -13.31 11.18
C LEU A 75 8.43 -13.90 12.35
N GLU A 76 7.79 -14.22 13.47
CA GLU A 76 8.42 -14.83 14.64
C GLU A 76 8.96 -16.24 14.36
N GLU A 77 8.23 -17.03 13.56
CA GLU A 77 8.71 -18.31 13.04
C GLU A 77 9.98 -18.14 12.19
N VAL A 78 10.01 -17.16 11.29
CA VAL A 78 11.20 -16.86 10.48
C VAL A 78 12.37 -16.36 11.35
N ALA A 79 12.09 -15.55 12.37
CA ALA A 79 13.11 -15.04 13.30
C ALA A 79 13.74 -16.16 14.15
N SER A 80 12.96 -17.19 14.47
CA SER A 80 13.45 -18.36 15.24
C SER A 80 14.37 -19.25 14.40
N ASN A 81 14.15 -19.31 13.08
CA ASN A 81 14.93 -20.13 12.14
C ASN A 81 16.10 -19.38 11.49
N SER A 82 16.14 -18.05 11.58
CA SER A 82 17.16 -17.24 10.90
C SER A 82 17.49 -15.95 11.66
N ALA A 83 18.78 -15.60 11.75
CA ALA A 83 19.25 -14.36 12.39
C ALA A 83 19.03 -13.10 11.51
N SER A 84 17.81 -12.93 10.98
CA SER A 84 17.48 -11.81 10.11
C SER A 84 17.15 -10.55 10.92
N LYS A 85 18.12 -9.62 10.98
CA LYS A 85 17.95 -8.30 11.65
C LYS A 85 16.72 -7.55 11.18
N TRP A 86 16.38 -7.65 9.89
CA TRP A 86 15.20 -7.00 9.33
C TRP A 86 13.91 -7.60 9.89
N VAL A 87 13.81 -8.93 9.98
CA VAL A 87 12.61 -9.59 10.53
C VAL A 87 12.40 -9.17 11.99
N ALA A 88 13.46 -9.22 12.82
CA ALA A 88 13.38 -8.78 14.21
C ALA A 88 12.95 -7.31 14.34
N GLN A 89 13.47 -6.44 13.47
CA GLN A 89 13.11 -5.03 13.45
C GLN A 89 11.66 -4.80 12.98
N THR A 90 11.19 -5.54 11.98
CA THR A 90 9.80 -5.51 11.51
C THR A 90 8.83 -5.94 12.62
N ILE A 91 9.11 -7.04 13.33
CA ILE A 91 8.30 -7.47 14.47
C ILE A 91 8.22 -6.37 15.52
N LYS A 92 9.37 -5.76 15.87
CA LYS A 92 9.42 -4.65 16.83
C LYS A 92 8.56 -3.45 16.40
N TYR A 93 8.57 -3.10 15.11
CA TYR A 93 7.77 -2.00 14.61
C TYR A 93 6.27 -2.30 14.63
N LEU A 94 5.87 -3.50 14.19
CA LEU A 94 4.47 -3.92 14.23
C LEU A 94 3.97 -3.95 15.68
N LYS A 95 4.70 -4.55 16.62
CA LYS A 95 4.31 -4.59 18.04
C LYS A 95 4.25 -3.23 18.74
N LYS A 96 4.90 -2.20 18.18
CA LYS A 96 4.88 -0.84 18.71
C LYS A 96 3.76 0.02 18.10
N ALA A 97 3.21 -0.38 16.96
CA ALA A 97 2.15 0.38 16.28
C ALA A 97 0.79 0.20 16.98
N SER A 98 -0.16 1.09 16.66
CA SER A 98 -1.55 0.98 17.11
C SER A 98 -2.15 -0.32 16.54
N PRO A 99 -2.72 -1.21 17.39
CA PRO A 99 -3.42 -2.41 16.94
C PRO A 99 -4.55 -2.08 15.96
N THR A 100 -5.32 -1.04 16.25
CA THR A 100 -6.41 -0.56 15.38
C THR A 100 -5.88 -0.12 14.02
N SER A 101 -4.84 0.72 14.01
CA SER A 101 -4.20 1.19 12.78
C SER A 101 -3.67 0.03 11.92
N LEU A 102 -3.07 -0.98 12.54
CA LEU A 102 -2.59 -2.15 11.81
C LEU A 102 -3.72 -2.91 11.11
N LYS A 103 -4.85 -3.12 11.80
CA LYS A 103 -6.00 -3.86 11.23
C LYS A 103 -6.71 -3.07 10.13
N ILE A 104 -6.99 -1.77 10.34
CA ILE A 104 -7.60 -0.93 9.29
C ILE A 104 -6.70 -0.85 8.06
N THR A 105 -5.38 -0.70 8.24
CA THR A 105 -4.43 -0.62 7.12
C THR A 105 -4.35 -1.96 6.38
N LEU A 106 -4.26 -3.08 7.10
CA LEU A 106 -4.25 -4.39 6.46
C LEU A 106 -5.53 -4.61 5.65
N ARG A 107 -6.70 -4.28 6.22
CA ARG A 107 -7.98 -4.41 5.53
C ARG A 107 -8.07 -3.54 4.28
N SER A 108 -7.70 -2.27 4.38
CA SER A 108 -7.68 -1.32 3.25
C SER A 108 -6.82 -1.84 2.09
N ILE A 109 -5.61 -2.35 2.38
CA ILE A 109 -4.72 -2.95 1.37
C ILE A 109 -5.34 -4.19 0.70
N ARG A 110 -6.11 -5.00 1.45
CA ARG A 110 -6.69 -6.24 0.92
C ARG A 110 -7.88 -5.97 0.02
N GLU A 111 -8.79 -5.11 0.45
CA GLU A 111 -9.95 -4.73 -0.36
C GLU A 111 -9.52 -4.01 -1.63
N GLY A 112 -8.53 -3.12 -1.54
CA GLY A 112 -8.02 -2.37 -2.68
C GLY A 112 -7.51 -3.21 -3.85
N ARG A 113 -7.26 -4.51 -3.66
CA ARG A 113 -6.83 -5.43 -4.73
C ARG A 113 -7.87 -5.66 -5.81
N THR A 114 -9.15 -5.51 -5.47
CA THR A 114 -10.27 -5.80 -6.36
C THR A 114 -11.02 -4.54 -6.77
N GLN A 115 -10.44 -3.37 -6.48
CA GLN A 115 -11.09 -2.08 -6.65
C GLN A 115 -10.26 -1.21 -7.58
N THR A 116 -10.99 -0.30 -8.20
CA THR A 116 -10.44 0.86 -8.88
C THR A 116 -9.79 1.80 -7.84
N VAL A 117 -8.75 2.53 -8.21
CA VAL A 117 -8.18 3.72 -7.55
C VAL A 117 -9.30 4.66 -7.11
N GLY A 118 -10.31 4.93 -7.95
CA GLY A 118 -11.44 5.78 -7.56
C GLY A 118 -12.18 5.23 -6.33
N GLU A 119 -12.55 3.96 -6.36
CA GLU A 119 -13.14 3.27 -5.21
C GLU A 119 -12.19 3.21 -4.01
N CYS A 120 -10.88 3.04 -4.24
CA CYS A 120 -9.88 3.06 -3.18
C CYS A 120 -9.78 4.42 -2.49
N LEU A 121 -9.79 5.51 -3.26
CA LEU A 121 -9.75 6.87 -2.75
C LEU A 121 -11.01 7.18 -1.93
N GLN A 122 -12.19 6.77 -2.41
CA GLN A 122 -13.44 6.97 -1.66
C GLN A 122 -13.44 6.22 -0.32
N ARG A 123 -12.97 4.97 -0.29
CA ARG A 123 -12.85 4.20 0.96
C ARG A 123 -11.80 4.78 1.88
N GLU A 124 -10.62 5.11 1.35
CA GLU A 124 -9.52 5.69 2.13
C GLU A 124 -9.94 7.02 2.74
N TYR A 125 -10.68 7.84 1.97
CA TYR A 125 -11.28 9.08 2.47
C TYR A 125 -12.17 8.83 3.69
N ARG A 126 -13.18 7.94 3.57
CA ARG A 126 -14.07 7.59 4.69
C ARG A 126 -13.31 7.09 5.92
N MET A 127 -12.35 6.19 5.70
CA MET A 127 -11.45 5.69 6.74
C MET A 127 -10.70 6.82 7.44
N VAL A 128 -10.11 7.75 6.69
CA VAL A 128 -9.37 8.88 7.25
C VAL A 128 -10.30 9.84 7.98
N CYS A 129 -11.52 10.08 7.49
CA CYS A 129 -12.52 10.89 8.18
C CYS A 129 -12.84 10.33 9.57
N HIS A 130 -13.18 9.04 9.66
CA HIS A 130 -13.42 8.39 10.95
C HIS A 130 -12.20 8.40 11.87
N VAL A 131 -10.99 8.21 11.32
CA VAL A 131 -9.73 8.30 12.09
C VAL A 131 -9.53 9.70 12.66
N VAL A 132 -9.70 10.75 11.86
CA VAL A 132 -9.45 12.15 12.26
C VAL A 132 -10.53 12.68 13.20
N ARG A 133 -11.79 12.31 12.99
CA ARG A 133 -12.89 12.60 13.93
C ARG A 133 -12.69 11.88 15.26
N GLY A 134 -12.04 10.72 15.22
CA GLY A 134 -11.80 9.89 16.39
C GLY A 134 -13.06 9.16 16.85
N ASP A 135 -13.94 8.79 15.91
CA ASP A 135 -15.25 8.19 16.17
C ASP A 135 -15.13 6.87 16.96
N PHE A 136 -14.12 6.05 16.65
CA PHE A 136 -13.93 4.74 17.26
C PHE A 136 -12.63 4.61 18.07
N SER A 137 -11.62 5.43 17.77
CA SER A 137 -10.34 5.44 18.49
C SER A 137 -9.67 6.79 18.43
N ARG A 138 -8.94 7.12 19.49
CA ARG A 138 -8.14 8.35 19.63
C ARG A 138 -6.66 8.11 19.31
N ASP A 139 -6.31 6.95 18.76
CA ASP A 139 -4.92 6.55 18.51
C ASP A 139 -4.15 7.52 17.61
N ILE A 140 -4.79 8.20 16.65
CA ILE A 140 -4.11 9.22 15.85
C ILE A 140 -3.58 10.37 16.71
N PHE A 141 -4.38 10.84 17.67
CA PHE A 141 -4.01 11.90 18.59
C PHE A 141 -2.95 11.43 19.59
N GLU A 142 -3.08 10.20 20.10
CA GLU A 142 -2.11 9.60 21.00
C GLU A 142 -0.75 9.38 20.33
N GLY A 143 -0.74 8.95 19.07
CA GLY A 143 0.47 8.82 18.27
C GLY A 143 1.16 10.16 18.06
N CYS A 144 0.39 11.20 17.71
CA CYS A 144 0.88 12.57 17.62
C CYS A 144 1.44 13.06 18.97
N ARG A 145 0.74 12.83 20.08
CA ARG A 145 1.21 13.19 21.42
C ARG A 145 2.57 12.54 21.72
N ALA A 146 2.68 11.23 21.55
CA ALA A 146 3.87 10.46 21.90
C ALA A 146 5.10 10.83 21.04
N ILE A 147 4.91 11.28 19.81
CA ILE A 147 6.00 11.57 18.87
C ILE A 147 6.34 13.06 18.78
N LEU A 148 5.35 13.95 18.81
CA LEU A 148 5.51 15.37 18.48
C LEU A 148 5.33 16.29 19.69
N VAL A 149 4.40 15.97 20.59
CA VAL A 149 4.07 16.83 21.74
C VAL A 149 4.98 16.50 22.92
N ASP A 150 4.76 15.35 23.55
CA ASP A 150 5.49 14.93 24.75
C ASP A 150 6.82 14.25 24.40
N LYS A 151 6.93 13.73 23.17
CA LYS A 151 8.14 13.08 22.62
C LYS A 151 8.66 11.92 23.47
N ASP A 152 7.79 11.31 24.28
CA ASP A 152 8.11 10.17 25.14
C ASP A 152 8.33 8.86 24.34
N LYS A 153 7.89 8.82 23.08
CA LYS A 153 7.91 7.65 22.19
C LYS A 153 7.23 6.42 22.82
N ASN A 154 6.26 6.64 23.71
CA ASN A 154 5.54 5.62 24.45
C ASN A 154 4.02 5.81 24.32
N PRO A 155 3.47 5.58 23.12
CA PRO A 155 2.04 5.74 22.89
C PRO A 155 1.23 4.71 23.69
N LYS A 156 0.10 5.16 24.24
CA LYS A 156 -0.87 4.38 25.02
C LYS A 156 -2.07 4.03 24.15
N TRP A 157 -1.89 3.06 23.26
CA TRP A 157 -2.94 2.64 22.33
C TRP A 157 -4.18 2.10 23.02
N MET A 158 -5.34 2.41 22.46
CA MET A 158 -6.63 1.92 22.92
C MET A 158 -7.45 1.33 21.75
N PRO A 159 -7.65 0.00 21.73
CA PRO A 159 -7.15 -0.99 22.68
C PRO A 159 -5.64 -1.28 22.51
N PRO A 160 -4.95 -1.79 23.56
CA PRO A 160 -3.50 -2.03 23.54
C PRO A 160 -3.07 -3.33 22.85
N ARG A 161 -4.02 -4.23 22.51
CA ARG A 161 -3.71 -5.55 21.92
C ARG A 161 -4.55 -5.81 20.67
N LEU A 162 -4.00 -6.60 19.74
CA LEU A 162 -4.65 -6.94 18.47
C LEU A 162 -5.95 -7.71 18.67
N GLU A 163 -5.98 -8.63 19.64
CA GLU A 163 -7.13 -9.50 19.89
C GLU A 163 -8.37 -8.74 20.40
N GLN A 164 -8.17 -7.50 20.85
CA GLN A 164 -9.22 -6.61 21.34
C GLN A 164 -9.80 -5.71 20.23
N VAL A 165 -9.19 -5.71 19.05
CA VAL A 165 -9.73 -5.01 17.87
C VAL A 165 -10.54 -6.02 17.06
N HIS A 166 -11.86 -5.93 17.17
CA HIS A 166 -12.79 -6.82 16.46
C HIS A 166 -13.02 -6.38 15.01
N ASP A 167 -13.26 -7.34 14.12
CA ASP A 167 -13.45 -7.08 12.69
C ASP A 167 -14.66 -6.16 12.42
N ASP A 168 -15.73 -6.28 13.21
CA ASP A 168 -16.90 -5.39 13.13
C ASP A 168 -16.51 -3.94 13.46
N ALA A 169 -15.69 -3.71 14.48
CA ALA A 169 -15.19 -2.37 14.79
C ALA A 169 -14.26 -1.81 13.70
N VAL A 170 -13.58 -2.69 12.96
CA VAL A 170 -12.75 -2.32 11.81
C VAL A 170 -13.63 -1.97 10.60
N GLU A 171 -14.77 -2.66 10.41
CA GLU A 171 -15.75 -2.34 9.36
C GLU A 171 -16.27 -0.92 9.45
N GLU A 172 -16.61 -0.48 10.66
CA GLU A 172 -17.20 0.85 10.89
C GLU A 172 -16.33 1.99 10.35
N TYR A 173 -15.00 1.83 10.32
CA TYR A 173 -14.09 2.81 9.71
C TYR A 173 -14.31 3.01 8.20
N PHE A 174 -14.92 2.06 7.50
CA PHE A 174 -15.13 2.14 6.05
C PHE A 174 -16.57 2.54 5.68
N SER A 175 -17.42 2.72 6.69
CA SER A 175 -18.80 3.19 6.52
C SER A 175 -18.84 4.64 6.01
N ARG A 176 -20.00 5.06 5.51
CA ARG A 176 -20.20 6.47 5.15
C ARG A 176 -20.30 7.29 6.42
N VAL A 177 -19.68 8.45 6.43
CA VAL A 177 -19.83 9.41 7.53
C VAL A 177 -21.23 10.02 7.45
N ASP A 178 -22.05 9.80 8.47
CA ASP A 178 -23.40 10.38 8.60
C ASP A 178 -23.32 11.77 9.23
N ASP A 179 -22.66 12.69 8.53
CA ASP A 179 -22.44 14.07 8.98
C ASP A 179 -22.40 15.02 7.76
N PRO A 180 -23.29 16.03 7.67
CA PRO A 180 -23.31 16.98 6.56
C PRO A 180 -22.02 17.80 6.39
N GLU A 181 -21.23 17.98 7.44
CA GLU A 181 -19.93 18.68 7.34
C GLU A 181 -18.84 17.78 6.73
N TRP A 182 -19.10 16.49 6.58
CA TRP A 182 -18.18 15.48 6.07
C TRP A 182 -18.78 14.77 4.85
N GLU A 183 -19.08 15.58 3.82
CA GLU A 183 -19.53 15.06 2.53
C GLU A 183 -18.59 13.98 1.99
N ASP A 184 -19.17 12.97 1.36
CA ASP A 184 -18.42 11.87 0.78
C ASP A 184 -17.58 12.34 -0.42
N LEU A 185 -16.51 11.62 -0.72
CA LEU A 185 -15.60 12.01 -1.80
C LEU A 185 -16.25 11.83 -3.17
N ASP A 186 -16.61 12.94 -3.82
CA ASP A 186 -17.06 12.96 -5.21
C ASP A 186 -15.87 13.18 -6.16
N LEU A 187 -15.58 12.16 -6.97
CA LEU A 187 -14.44 12.19 -7.91
C LEU A 187 -14.93 12.66 -9.28
N PRO A 188 -14.19 13.58 -9.95
CA PRO A 188 -14.60 14.09 -11.24
C PRO A 188 -14.64 12.97 -12.29
N VAL A 189 -15.68 13.00 -13.13
CA VAL A 189 -15.80 12.09 -14.27
C VAL A 189 -14.72 12.43 -15.31
N MET A 190 -13.87 11.46 -15.64
CA MET A 190 -12.89 11.65 -16.70
C MET A 190 -13.54 11.48 -18.07
N TYR A 191 -13.38 12.49 -18.92
CA TYR A 191 -13.76 12.41 -20.33
C TYR A 191 -12.51 12.16 -21.18
N SER A 192 -12.58 11.22 -22.12
CA SER A 192 -11.63 11.14 -23.23
C SER A 192 -12.39 11.17 -24.56
N ASN A 193 -11.98 12.06 -25.46
CA ASN A 193 -12.61 12.26 -26.78
C ASN A 193 -14.16 12.36 -26.74
N GLY A 194 -14.69 13.11 -25.76
CA GLY A 194 -16.12 13.36 -25.62
C GLY A 194 -16.94 12.17 -25.10
N ARG A 195 -16.30 11.08 -24.65
CA ARG A 195 -16.95 9.95 -23.99
C ARG A 195 -16.58 9.88 -22.52
N ILE A 196 -17.55 9.55 -21.68
CA ILE A 196 -17.32 9.20 -20.27
C ILE A 196 -16.39 7.98 -20.27
N MET A 197 -15.22 8.12 -19.68
CA MET A 197 -14.42 6.96 -19.32
C MET A 197 -14.96 6.43 -17.99
N GLU A 198 -15.37 5.17 -17.97
CA GLU A 198 -15.40 4.44 -16.71
C GLU A 198 -13.97 4.48 -16.14
N SER A 199 -13.84 4.98 -14.90
CA SER A 199 -12.55 5.02 -14.22
C SER A 199 -12.03 3.59 -14.11
N LYS A 200 -11.04 3.24 -14.93
CA LYS A 200 -10.17 2.07 -14.69
C LYS A 200 -9.02 2.40 -13.75
N LEU A 201 -8.90 3.68 -13.38
CA LEU A 201 -8.23 4.08 -12.16
C LEU A 201 -9.11 3.56 -11.08
#